data_AF-A0AAP0M4E1-F1
#
_entry.id   AF-A0AAP0M4E1-F1
#
_cell.length_a   1.000
_cell.length_b   1.000
_cell.length_c   1.000
_cell.angle_alpha   90.00
_cell.angle_beta   90.00
_cell.angle_gamma   90.00
#
_symmetry.space_group_name_H-M   'P 1'
#
loop_
_entity.id
_entity.type
_entity.pdbx_description
1 polymer ?
#
loop_
_entity_poly.entity_id
_entity_poly.type
_entity_poly.pdbx_seq_one_letter_code
_entity_poly.pdbx_strand_id
1 'polypeptide(L)'
;MQVGMFLHVLGNIYNERFGHNIDLATNELILRDVPDDAILVRVNNKVPGLGLQLDASELNLLYKDKYNVEVPDSYEHLLLDVINGNNHLFMRSDELTAAWNILNPVL
;
A
#
# COMPACT_ATOMS: atom_id res chain seq x y z
N MET A 1 3.77 7.33 1.01
CA MET A 1 3.16 6.38 0.06
C MET A 1 4.07 5.18 -0.06
N GLN A 2 3.62 4.03 0.45
CA GLN A 2 4.33 2.75 0.34
C GLN A 2 3.62 1.89 -0.71
N VAL A 3 4.37 1.40 -1.69
CA VAL A 3 3.84 0.51 -2.72
C VAL A 3 4.49 -0.85 -2.55
N GLY A 4 3.68 -1.86 -2.22
CA GLY A 4 4.05 -3.25 -2.29
C GLY A 4 3.71 -3.79 -3.68
N MET A 5 4.72 -4.16 -4.46
CA MET A 5 4.54 -4.86 -5.73
C MET A 5 4.50 -6.37 -5.44
N PHE A 6 3.46 -7.07 -5.91
CA PHE A 6 3.43 -8.52 -5.79
C PHE A 6 4.43 -9.16 -6.78
N LEU A 7 4.58 -10.49 -6.73
CA LEU A 7 5.26 -11.23 -7.78
C LEU A 7 4.29 -11.49 -8.94
N HIS A 8 4.85 -11.58 -10.15
CA HIS A 8 4.08 -12.00 -11.33
C HIS A 8 3.56 -13.43 -11.16
N VAL A 9 2.35 -13.70 -11.67
CA VAL A 9 1.75 -15.03 -11.61
C VAL A 9 2.42 -15.96 -12.63
N LEU A 10 3.09 -17.00 -12.14
CA LEU A 10 3.73 -18.02 -12.99
C LEU A 10 2.68 -18.79 -13.80
N GLY A 11 2.96 -19.05 -15.09
CA GLY A 11 2.08 -19.81 -15.97
C GLY A 11 0.83 -19.05 -16.40
N ASN A 12 0.97 -17.78 -16.76
CA ASN A 12 -0.15 -16.95 -17.21
C ASN A 12 -0.75 -17.48 -18.53
N ILE A 13 -1.96 -18.07 -18.43
CA ILE A 13 -2.71 -18.60 -19.57
C ILE A 13 -3.41 -17.50 -20.40
N TYR A 14 -3.29 -16.24 -19.99
CA TYR A 14 -3.97 -15.10 -20.62
C TYR A 14 -3.04 -14.26 -21.53
N ASN A 15 -1.74 -14.60 -21.64
CA ASN A 15 -0.72 -13.79 -22.32
C ASN A 15 -0.96 -13.49 -23.81
N GLU A 16 -1.62 -14.38 -24.56
CA GLU A 16 -1.62 -14.28 -26.04
C GLU A 16 -3.01 -14.21 -26.69
N ARG A 17 -4.10 -14.44 -25.94
CA ARG A 17 -5.43 -14.64 -26.56
C ARG A 17 -6.36 -13.44 -26.49
N PHE A 18 -6.04 -12.42 -25.68
CA PHE A 18 -7.04 -11.42 -25.29
C PHE A 18 -6.49 -9.99 -25.23
N GLY A 19 -5.86 -9.51 -26.31
CA GLY A 19 -5.76 -8.07 -26.67
C GLY A 19 -5.09 -7.09 -25.69
N HIS A 20 -4.59 -7.54 -24.55
CA HIS A 20 -3.90 -6.73 -23.55
C HIS A 20 -2.54 -7.34 -23.22
N ASN A 21 -1.55 -6.50 -22.93
CA ASN A 21 -0.20 -6.90 -22.54
C ASN A 21 -0.21 -7.35 -21.06
N ILE A 22 -0.70 -8.56 -20.80
CA ILE A 22 -0.97 -9.09 -19.44
C ILE A 22 0.31 -9.55 -18.73
N ASP A 23 1.42 -9.64 -19.45
CA ASP A 23 2.75 -9.99 -18.90
C ASP A 23 3.33 -8.92 -17.94
N LEU A 24 2.66 -7.76 -17.79
CA LEU A 24 3.22 -6.61 -17.05
C LEU A 24 2.39 -6.11 -15.87
N ALA A 25 1.13 -6.52 -15.70
CA ALA A 25 0.28 -6.01 -14.64
C ALA A 25 0.33 -6.92 -13.42
N THR A 26 1.45 -6.92 -12.71
CA THR A 26 1.48 -7.53 -11.37
C THR A 26 0.51 -6.80 -10.46
N ASN A 27 -0.14 -7.52 -9.55
CA ASN A 27 -0.96 -6.87 -8.55
C ASN A 27 -0.11 -5.87 -7.75
N GLU A 28 -0.72 -4.78 -7.30
CA GLU A 28 -0.07 -3.77 -6.46
C GLU A 28 -0.92 -3.50 -5.22
N LEU A 29 -0.29 -3.48 -4.05
CA LEU A 29 -0.87 -2.95 -2.82
C LEU A 29 -0.27 -1.56 -2.57
N ILE A 30 -1.12 -0.55 -2.60
CA ILE A 30 -0.74 0.84 -2.39
C ILE A 30 -1.29 1.29 -1.05
N LEU A 31 -0.38 1.61 -0.13
CA LEU A 31 -0.70 2.25 1.15
C LEU A 31 -0.33 3.74 1.03
N ARG A 32 -1.34 4.59 0.96
CA ARG A 32 -1.18 6.03 0.94
C ARG A 32 -1.45 6.57 2.33
N ASP A 33 -0.43 7.23 2.86
CA ASP A 33 -0.47 7.91 4.15
C ASP A 33 -0.99 9.34 3.93
N VAL A 34 -0.22 10.25 3.31
CA VAL A 34 -0.70 11.61 2.99
C VAL A 34 -0.33 12.08 1.57
N PRO A 35 -1.11 13.00 0.95
CA PRO A 35 -2.45 13.46 1.33
C PRO A 35 -3.54 12.44 0.91
N ASP A 36 -4.70 12.48 1.57
CA ASP A 36 -5.84 11.58 1.38
C ASP A 36 -5.50 10.10 1.64
N ASP A 37 -5.46 9.73 2.92
CA ASP A 37 -5.20 8.38 3.39
C ASP A 37 -6.08 7.35 2.66
N ALA A 38 -5.42 6.38 2.04
CA ALA A 38 -6.09 5.40 1.22
C ALA A 38 -5.35 4.06 1.15
N ILE A 39 -6.13 2.99 1.04
CA ILE A 39 -5.64 1.65 0.72
C ILE A 39 -6.18 1.31 -0.67
N LEU A 40 -5.29 1.14 -1.64
CA LEU A 40 -5.65 0.72 -2.99
C LEU A 40 -5.03 -0.64 -3.31
N VAL A 41 -5.80 -1.48 -3.98
CA VAL A 41 -5.31 -2.75 -4.53
C VAL A 41 -5.61 -2.77 -6.02
N ARG A 42 -4.56 -2.79 -6.84
CA ARG A 42 -4.69 -2.95 -8.30
C ARG A 42 -4.65 -4.44 -8.61
N VAL A 43 -5.72 -4.94 -9.23
CA VAL A 43 -5.89 -6.35 -9.55
C VAL A 43 -6.39 -6.52 -10.97
N ASN A 44 -5.95 -7.60 -11.62
CA ASN A 44 -6.50 -7.99 -12.90
C ASN A 44 -7.85 -8.67 -12.70
N ASN A 45 -8.91 -8.14 -13.31
CA ASN A 45 -10.24 -8.73 -13.28
C ASN A 45 -10.81 -8.89 -14.69
N LYS A 46 -11.85 -9.71 -14.81
CA LYS A 46 -12.60 -9.85 -16.06
C LYS A 46 -13.49 -8.61 -16.25
N VAL A 47 -13.43 -8.02 -17.44
CA VAL A 47 -14.39 -6.99 -17.85
C VAL A 47 -15.80 -7.60 -17.86
N PRO A 48 -16.79 -6.99 -17.19
CA PRO A 48 -18.17 -7.44 -17.24
C PRO A 48 -18.69 -7.47 -18.69
N GLY A 49 -19.19 -8.64 -19.13
CA GLY A 49 -19.67 -8.82 -20.49
C GLY A 49 -19.58 -10.27 -20.99
N LEU A 50 -19.99 -10.46 -22.24
CA LEU A 50 -20.00 -11.76 -22.92
C LEU A 50 -18.60 -12.19 -23.41
N GLY A 51 -17.67 -11.24 -23.54
CA GLY A 51 -16.28 -11.52 -23.93
C GLY A 51 -15.41 -12.02 -22.77
N LEU A 52 -14.27 -12.60 -23.12
CA LEU A 52 -13.20 -12.93 -22.18
C LEU A 52 -12.07 -11.91 -22.35
N GLN A 53 -12.23 -10.74 -21.76
CA GLN A 53 -11.24 -9.67 -21.74
C GLN A 53 -10.88 -9.36 -20.29
N LEU A 54 -9.59 -9.20 -20.01
CA LEU A 54 -9.08 -8.80 -18.70
C LEU A 54 -8.76 -7.30 -18.70
N ASP A 55 -8.96 -6.66 -17.56
CA ASP A 55 -8.61 -5.27 -17.30
C ASP A 55 -7.97 -5.15 -15.90
N ALA A 56 -7.17 -4.12 -15.68
CA ALA A 56 -6.57 -3.81 -14.39
C ALA A 56 -7.49 -2.85 -13.64
N SER A 57 -8.29 -3.38 -12.71
CA SER A 57 -9.20 -2.58 -11.89
C SER A 57 -8.59 -2.22 -10.53
N GLU A 58 -9.03 -1.09 -9.98
CA GLU A 58 -8.63 -0.63 -8.66
C GLU A 58 -9.71 -0.92 -7.62
N LEU A 59 -9.35 -1.64 -6.57
CA LEU A 59 -10.14 -1.73 -5.34
C LEU A 59 -9.68 -0.60 -4.43
N ASN A 60 -10.56 0.36 -4.16
CA ASN A 60 -10.18 1.59 -3.49
C ASN A 60 -10.93 1.78 -2.16
N LEU A 61 -10.16 2.01 -1.09
CA LEU A 61 -10.64 2.44 0.21
C LEU A 61 -10.06 3.83 0.50
N LEU A 62 -10.81 4.88 0.20
CA LEU A 62 -10.53 6.25 0.66
C LEU A 62 -11.09 6.43 2.07
N TYR A 63 -10.26 6.87 3.01
CA TYR A 63 -10.67 7.04 4.40
C TYR A 63 -11.72 8.15 4.53
N LYS A 64 -11.51 9.28 3.83
CA LYS A 64 -12.44 10.41 3.82
C LYS A 64 -13.84 10.09 3.29
N ASP A 65 -13.94 9.14 2.35
CA ASP A 65 -15.24 8.77 1.74
C ASP A 65 -15.99 7.75 2.60
N LYS A 66 -15.24 6.89 3.31
CA LYS A 66 -15.83 5.80 4.11
C LYS A 66 -16.10 6.19 5.57
N TYR A 67 -15.24 7.02 6.15
CA TYR A 67 -15.32 7.40 7.56
C TYR A 67 -15.52 8.91 7.67
N ASN A 68 -16.62 9.31 8.30
CA ASN A 68 -16.91 10.70 8.60
C ASN A 68 -16.32 11.10 9.97
N VAL A 69 -15.02 10.83 10.15
CA VAL A 69 -14.29 11.10 11.39
C VAL A 69 -13.02 11.87 11.04
N GLU A 70 -12.69 12.88 11.83
CA GLU A 70 -11.44 13.60 11.70
C GLU A 70 -10.28 12.71 12.16
N VAL A 71 -9.29 12.54 11.30
CA VAL A 71 -8.07 11.80 11.63
C VAL A 71 -7.22 12.72 12.50
N PRO A 72 -6.89 12.34 13.75
CA PRO A 72 -6.09 13.18 14.64
C PRO A 72 -4.69 13.38 14.05
N ASP A 73 -4.09 14.53 14.36
CA ASP A 73 -2.72 14.78 13.91
C ASP A 73 -1.75 13.79 14.57
N SER A 74 -0.66 13.51 13.85
CA SER A 74 0.43 12.66 14.30
C SER A 74 0.94 13.02 15.69
N TYR A 75 1.07 14.31 16.02
CA TYR A 75 1.53 14.73 17.35
C TYR A 75 0.47 14.53 18.45
N GLU A 76 -0.81 14.68 18.14
CA GLU A 76 -1.90 14.42 19.09
C GLU A 76 -1.92 12.95 19.50
N HIS A 77 -1.77 12.06 18.51
CA HIS A 77 -1.69 10.62 18.76
C HIS A 77 -0.46 10.26 19.60
N LEU A 78 0.72 10.82 19.27
CA LEU A 78 1.95 10.56 20.03
C LEU A 78 1.85 11.06 21.48
N LEU A 79 1.26 12.23 21.71
CA LEU A 79 1.05 12.74 23.07
C LEU A 79 0.10 11.86 23.87
N LEU A 80 -0.99 11.40 23.23
CA LEU A 80 -1.93 10.47 23.85
C LEU A 80 -1.25 9.15 24.24
N ASP A 81 -0.37 8.63 23.38
CA ASP A 81 0.40 7.42 23.68
C ASP A 81 1.33 7.60 24.90
N VAL A 82 1.99 8.76 25.03
CA VAL A 82 2.80 9.08 26.22
C VAL A 82 1.96 9.10 27.49
N ILE A 83 0.78 9.73 27.44
CA ILE A 83 -0.14 9.80 28.59
C ILE A 83 -0.61 8.39 29.00
N ASN A 84 -0.84 7.53 28.01
CA ASN A 84 -1.26 6.15 28.22
C ASN A 84 -0.09 5.21 28.61
N GLY A 85 1.15 5.71 28.63
CA GLY A 85 2.34 4.90 28.88
C GLY A 85 2.64 3.88 27.77
N ASN A 86 2.08 4.09 26.57
CA ASN A 86 2.31 3.25 25.40
C ASN A 86 3.52 3.76 24.62
N ASN A 87 4.53 2.91 24.43
CA ASN A 87 5.77 3.28 23.75
C ASN A 87 5.94 2.64 22.36
N HIS A 88 4.90 2.00 21.81
CA HIS A 88 5.03 1.23 20.56
C HIS A 88 5.36 2.08 19.31
N LEU A 89 4.98 3.36 19.28
CA LEU A 89 5.29 4.26 18.16
C LEU A 89 6.63 4.98 18.31
N PHE A 90 7.36 4.74 19.40
CA PHE A 90 8.64 5.38 19.66
C PHE A 90 9.79 4.46 19.25
N MET A 91 10.74 5.03 18.51
CA MET A 91 11.96 4.32 18.11
C MET A 91 12.78 3.95 19.36
N ARG A 92 13.18 2.69 19.44
CA ARG A 92 14.04 2.21 20.52
C ARG A 92 15.52 2.54 20.25
N SER A 93 16.34 2.54 21.31
CA SER A 93 17.77 2.88 21.19
C SER A 93 18.58 1.90 20.31
N ASP A 94 18.21 0.62 20.33
CA ASP A 94 18.77 -0.43 19.49
C ASP A 94 18.38 -0.25 18.02
N GLU A 95 17.11 0.05 17.74
CA GLU A 95 16.62 0.38 16.40
C GLU A 95 17.31 1.62 15.81
N LEU A 96 17.48 2.66 16.63
CA LEU A 96 18.20 3.87 16.22
C LEU A 96 19.65 3.57 15.85
N THR A 97 20.33 2.74 16.64
CA THR A 97 21.73 2.34 16.37
C THR A 97 21.81 1.54 15.06
N ALA A 98 20.87 0.62 14.83
CA ALA A 98 20.80 -0.17 13.61
C ALA A 98 20.53 0.72 12.37
N ALA A 99 19.63 1.70 12.47
CA ALA A 99 19.35 2.66 11.40
C ALA A 99 20.59 3.48 11.05
N TRP A 100 21.33 3.98 12.04
CA TRP A 100 22.58 4.70 11.81
C TRP A 100 23.66 3.83 11.16
N ASN A 101 23.79 2.56 11.55
CA ASN A 101 24.75 1.65 10.92
C ASN A 101 24.48 1.43 9.43
N ILE A 102 23.21 1.50 9.00
CA ILE A 102 22.82 1.40 7.58
C ILE A 102 23.13 2.69 6.83
N LEU A 103 22.91 3.85 7.45
CA LEU A 103 23.06 5.16 6.81
C LEU A 103 24.51 5.67 6.77
N ASN A 104 25.28 5.42 7.82
CA ASN A 104 26.68 5.85 7.96
C ASN A 104 27.60 5.57 6.75
N PRO A 105 27.56 4.41 6.05
CA PRO A 105 28.46 4.18 4.93
C PRO A 105 28.17 5.03 3.69
N VAL A 106 27.02 5.70 3.62
CA VAL A 106 26.60 6.53 2.47
C VAL A 106 26.70 8.04 2.76
N LEU A 107 26.84 8.42 4.03
CA LEU A 107 27.03 9.80 4.50
C LEU A 107 28.51 10.17 4.57
#